data_AF-A0A1Y3BCB9-F1
#
_entry.id   AF-A0A1Y3BCB9-F1
#
_cell.length_a   1.000
_cell.length_b   1.000
_cell.length_c   1.000
_cell.angle_alpha   90.00
_cell.angle_beta   90.00
_cell.angle_gamma   90.00
#
_symmetry.space_group_name_H-M   'P 1'
#
loop_
_entity.id
_entity.type
_entity.pdbx_description
1 polymer ?
#
loop_
_entity_poly.entity_id
_entity_poly.type
_entity_poly.pdbx_seq_one_letter_code
_entity_poly.pdbx_strand_id
1 'polypeptide(L)'
;MDMIFCKKFLNIPCQGQPPLINEFTKKEYDCQHQNCPKNSYCHKGLDFAKCCQELDFDEDCSDTIFGCCPDQKTVALGPKQAGCPSICQCNRLGSYLAKCDPQSNQCYCKPGVGGLRCDRCEADYWGLHKISEGNAGCIPCKCNKIGSSRIDCEQMTGRCVCKPGFQGMKCDICSETKSGNLDHCPIDCKIFQ
;
A
#
# COMPACT_ATOMS: atom_id res chain seq x y z
N MET A 1 11.35 -32.61 -7.42
CA MET A 1 10.90 -32.93 -8.79
C MET A 1 9.50 -32.38 -8.93
N ASP A 2 9.45 -31.25 -9.61
CA ASP A 2 8.35 -30.32 -9.79
C ASP A 2 7.16 -30.92 -10.53
N MET A 3 5.94 -30.54 -10.13
CA MET A 3 4.91 -30.12 -11.07
C MET A 3 4.01 -29.07 -10.41
N ILE A 4 4.42 -27.83 -10.60
CA ILE A 4 3.55 -26.66 -10.54
C ILE A 4 2.39 -26.94 -11.50
N PHE A 5 1.20 -27.22 -10.95
CA PHE A 5 -0.04 -27.03 -11.71
C PHE A 5 -0.15 -25.52 -11.95
N CYS A 6 0.42 -25.06 -13.06
CA CYS A 6 0.03 -23.80 -13.64
C CYS A 6 -1.48 -23.93 -13.86
N LYS A 7 -2.28 -23.24 -13.04
CA LYS A 7 -3.67 -22.95 -13.40
C LYS A 7 -3.57 -22.51 -14.85
N LYS A 8 -4.17 -23.27 -15.78
CA LYS A 8 -4.42 -22.75 -17.12
C LYS A 8 -5.11 -21.43 -16.87
N PHE A 9 -4.37 -20.32 -16.99
CA PHE A 9 -4.96 -19.02 -17.17
C PHE A 9 -5.80 -19.23 -18.42
N LEU A 10 -7.10 -19.39 -18.19
CA LEU A 10 -8.08 -19.36 -19.24
C LEU A 10 -7.82 -18.03 -19.95
N ASN A 11 -7.12 -18.11 -21.07
CA ASN A 11 -6.75 -17.00 -21.94
C ASN A 11 -8.06 -16.54 -22.58
N ILE A 12 -8.93 -15.92 -21.79
CA ILE A 12 -10.25 -15.46 -22.19
C ILE A 12 -10.07 -14.02 -22.67
N PRO A 13 -10.49 -13.71 -23.92
CA PRO A 13 -10.46 -12.34 -24.39
C PRO A 13 -11.29 -11.42 -23.47
N CYS A 14 -10.89 -10.15 -23.42
CA CYS A 14 -11.54 -9.10 -22.64
C CYS A 14 -11.83 -9.45 -21.16
N GLN A 15 -10.93 -10.20 -20.51
CA GLN A 15 -11.06 -10.59 -19.09
C GLN A 15 -12.38 -11.32 -18.76
N GLY A 16 -12.99 -11.97 -19.75
CA GLY A 16 -14.29 -12.64 -19.59
C GLY A 16 -15.49 -11.91 -20.21
N GLN A 17 -15.32 -10.67 -20.67
CA GLN A 17 -16.38 -9.93 -21.37
C GLN A 17 -16.43 -10.30 -22.87
N PRO A 18 -17.59 -10.12 -23.54
CA PRO A 18 -17.68 -10.30 -24.98
C PRO A 18 -16.79 -9.29 -25.73
N PRO A 19 -16.02 -9.72 -26.74
CA PRO A 19 -15.34 -8.81 -27.65
C PRO A 19 -16.32 -7.89 -28.38
N LEU A 20 -15.83 -6.75 -28.87
CA LEU A 20 -16.62 -5.85 -29.69
C LEU A 20 -17.03 -6.53 -31.00
N ILE A 21 -18.27 -6.33 -31.43
CA ILE A 21 -18.84 -6.89 -32.65
C ILE A 21 -19.11 -5.75 -33.64
N ASN A 22 -18.71 -5.94 -34.89
CA ASN A 22 -19.08 -5.05 -35.98
C ASN A 22 -20.56 -5.23 -36.32
N GLU A 23 -21.34 -4.16 -36.21
CA GLU A 23 -22.80 -4.23 -36.35
C GLU A 23 -23.27 -4.64 -37.75
N PHE A 24 -22.49 -4.32 -38.80
CA PHE A 24 -22.81 -4.61 -40.20
C PHE A 24 -22.45 -6.04 -40.58
N THR A 25 -21.27 -6.50 -40.15
CA THR A 25 -20.78 -7.83 -40.52
C THR A 25 -21.16 -8.92 -39.51
N LYS A 26 -21.63 -8.51 -38.32
CA LYS A 26 -21.91 -9.37 -37.17
C LYS A 26 -20.71 -10.22 -36.73
N LYS A 27 -19.49 -9.76 -37.03
CA LYS A 27 -18.23 -10.42 -36.66
C LYS A 27 -17.50 -9.63 -35.59
N GLU A 28 -16.78 -10.34 -34.72
CA GLU A 28 -15.89 -9.71 -33.74
C GLU A 28 -14.78 -8.90 -34.41
N TYR A 29 -14.42 -7.77 -33.82
CA TYR A 29 -13.26 -6.98 -34.23
C TYR A 29 -11.97 -7.70 -33.87
N ASP A 30 -11.14 -7.95 -34.89
CA ASP A 30 -9.82 -8.55 -34.75
C ASP A 30 -8.73 -7.50 -34.99
N CYS A 31 -7.79 -7.41 -34.05
CA CYS A 31 -6.74 -6.39 -34.04
C CYS A 31 -5.33 -6.97 -34.24
N GLN A 32 -5.22 -8.14 -34.89
CA GLN A 32 -3.92 -8.69 -35.31
C GLN A 32 -3.15 -7.70 -36.20
N HIS A 33 -3.85 -6.98 -37.08
CA HIS A 33 -3.24 -6.10 -38.10
C HIS A 33 -3.90 -4.70 -38.22
N GLN A 34 -4.98 -4.45 -37.48
CA GLN A 34 -5.76 -3.22 -37.57
C GLN A 34 -5.98 -2.60 -36.18
N ASN A 35 -6.17 -1.28 -36.16
CA ASN A 35 -6.52 -0.58 -34.93
C ASN A 35 -7.97 -0.90 -34.54
N CYS A 36 -8.20 -1.01 -33.24
CA CYS A 36 -9.55 -1.14 -32.71
C CYS A 36 -10.35 0.17 -32.88
N PRO A 37 -11.69 0.11 -32.88
CA PRO A 37 -12.57 1.28 -32.85
C PRO A 37 -12.26 2.23 -31.67
N LYS A 38 -12.84 3.43 -31.69
CA LYS A 38 -12.71 4.37 -30.54
C LYS A 38 -13.26 3.76 -29.25
N ASN A 39 -12.66 4.13 -28.11
CA ASN A 39 -12.98 3.66 -26.75
C ASN A 39 -12.87 2.13 -26.62
N SER A 40 -11.85 1.57 -27.26
CA SER A 40 -11.57 0.15 -27.22
C SER A 40 -10.09 -0.12 -27.37
N TYR A 41 -9.63 -1.19 -26.72
CA TYR A 41 -8.24 -1.58 -26.71
C TYR A 41 -8.05 -2.96 -27.33
N CYS A 42 -6.88 -3.18 -27.92
CA CYS A 42 -6.53 -4.49 -28.48
C CYS A 42 -6.00 -5.42 -27.37
N HIS A 43 -6.78 -6.42 -26.98
CA HIS A 43 -6.32 -7.46 -26.08
C HIS A 43 -5.69 -8.61 -26.88
N LYS A 44 -4.36 -8.74 -26.76
CA LYS A 44 -3.57 -9.79 -27.42
C LYS A 44 -3.22 -10.89 -26.43
N GLY A 45 -3.75 -12.08 -26.68
CA GLY A 45 -3.32 -13.33 -26.04
C GLY A 45 -2.37 -14.11 -26.94
N LEU A 46 -2.02 -15.33 -26.51
CA LEU A 46 -1.19 -16.24 -27.31
C LEU A 46 -1.87 -16.65 -28.62
N ASP A 47 -3.20 -16.85 -28.58
CA ASP A 47 -3.97 -17.39 -29.71
C ASP A 47 -5.06 -16.43 -30.24
N PHE A 48 -5.11 -15.19 -29.75
CA PHE A 48 -6.13 -14.22 -30.16
C PHE A 48 -5.63 -12.78 -30.09
N ALA A 49 -6.19 -11.92 -30.94
CA ALA A 49 -6.11 -10.47 -30.77
C ALA A 49 -7.49 -9.88 -31.03
N LYS A 50 -8.20 -9.54 -29.96
CA LYS A 50 -9.59 -9.07 -30.03
C LYS A 50 -9.69 -7.65 -29.50
N CYS A 51 -10.56 -6.85 -30.12
CA CYS A 51 -10.88 -5.53 -29.58
C CYS A 51 -11.86 -5.68 -28.44
N CYS A 52 -11.45 -5.18 -27.29
CA CYS A 52 -12.21 -5.19 -26.06
C CYS A 52 -12.67 -3.77 -25.75
N GLN A 53 -13.89 -3.65 -25.23
CA GLN A 53 -14.38 -2.37 -24.74
C GLN A 53 -13.42 -1.87 -23.65
N GLU A 54 -12.94 -0.64 -23.79
CA GLU A 54 -12.35 0.04 -22.65
C GLU A 54 -13.51 0.26 -21.68
N LEU A 55 -13.42 -0.32 -20.48
CA LEU A 55 -14.38 -0.03 -19.43
C LEU A 55 -14.14 1.41 -19.01
N ASP A 56 -14.75 2.34 -19.76
CA ASP A 56 -14.91 3.74 -19.40
C ASP A 56 -15.83 3.76 -18.17
N PHE A 57 -15.28 3.45 -17.00
CA PHE A 57 -15.81 3.94 -15.74
C PHE A 57 -15.43 5.43 -15.62
N ASP A 58 -15.76 6.24 -16.63
CA ASP A 58 -16.07 7.64 -16.40
C ASP A 58 -17.48 7.63 -15.78
N GLU A 59 -17.55 7.17 -14.53
CA GLU A 59 -18.68 7.50 -13.68
C GLU A 59 -18.62 9.02 -13.52
N ASP A 60 -19.38 9.74 -14.35
CA ASP A 60 -19.48 11.18 -14.22
C ASP A 60 -19.96 11.44 -12.79
N CYS A 61 -19.10 12.07 -12.00
CA CYS A 61 -19.40 12.30 -10.59
C CYS A 61 -20.68 13.12 -10.42
N SER A 62 -21.12 13.84 -11.48
CA SER A 62 -22.38 14.57 -11.55
C SER A 62 -23.61 13.68 -11.36
N ASP A 63 -23.55 12.41 -11.77
CA ASP A 63 -24.66 11.45 -11.67
C ASP A 63 -24.72 10.74 -10.31
N THR A 64 -23.70 10.91 -9.47
CA THR A 64 -23.63 10.29 -8.15
C THR A 64 -24.42 11.08 -7.10
N ILE A 65 -24.89 10.40 -6.05
CA ILE A 65 -25.75 10.98 -5.00
C ILE A 65 -25.16 12.26 -4.37
N PHE A 66 -23.84 12.34 -4.23
CA PHE A 66 -23.16 13.46 -3.59
C PHE A 66 -22.43 14.38 -4.59
N GLY A 67 -22.50 14.06 -5.88
CA GLY A 67 -21.87 14.87 -6.92
C GLY A 67 -20.35 14.80 -6.93
N CYS A 68 -19.76 15.81 -7.55
CA CYS A 68 -18.32 15.96 -7.68
C CYS A 68 -17.66 16.66 -6.49
N CYS A 69 -16.42 16.29 -6.23
CA CYS A 69 -15.46 17.08 -5.47
C CYS A 69 -15.13 18.40 -6.21
N PRO A 70 -14.45 19.36 -5.55
CA PRO A 70 -14.09 20.65 -6.16
C PRO A 70 -13.27 20.57 -7.45
N ASP A 71 -12.64 19.43 -7.73
CA ASP A 71 -11.88 19.16 -8.95
C ASP A 71 -12.77 18.75 -10.14
N GLN A 72 -14.09 18.66 -9.96
CA GLN A 72 -15.09 18.28 -10.98
C GLN A 72 -14.87 16.91 -11.62
N LYS A 73 -13.96 16.11 -11.07
CA LYS A 73 -13.59 14.80 -11.60
C LYS A 73 -13.75 13.69 -10.58
N THR A 74 -13.50 14.01 -9.31
CA THR A 74 -13.50 13.01 -8.25
C THR A 74 -14.90 12.90 -7.64
N VAL A 75 -15.45 11.69 -7.55
CA VAL A 75 -16.72 11.43 -6.82
C VAL A 75 -16.60 11.80 -5.34
N ALA A 76 -17.51 12.63 -4.83
CA ALA A 76 -17.63 12.94 -3.40
C ALA A 76 -18.24 11.75 -2.63
N LEU A 77 -17.67 11.40 -1.47
CA LEU A 77 -18.12 10.24 -0.68
C LEU A 77 -19.24 10.58 0.31
N GLY A 78 -19.55 11.87 0.48
CA GLY A 78 -20.59 12.34 1.37
C GLY A 78 -21.00 13.79 1.11
N PRO A 79 -22.03 14.27 1.83
CA PRO A 79 -22.54 15.63 1.66
C PRO A 79 -21.46 16.67 1.98
N LYS A 80 -21.61 17.88 1.42
CA LYS A 80 -20.66 18.99 1.61
C LYS A 80 -19.21 18.61 1.26
N GLN A 81 -19.01 17.84 0.20
CA GLN A 81 -17.69 17.41 -0.29
C GLN A 81 -16.92 16.53 0.72
N ALA A 82 -17.61 15.85 1.63
CA ALA A 82 -16.98 14.95 2.59
C ALA A 82 -16.25 13.81 1.85
N GLY A 83 -15.08 13.43 2.36
CA GLY A 83 -14.20 12.45 1.74
C GLY A 83 -13.42 12.95 0.51
N CYS A 84 -13.59 14.21 0.09
CA CYS A 84 -12.84 14.77 -1.03
C CYS A 84 -11.37 15.06 -0.66
N PRO A 85 -10.43 14.93 -1.61
CA PRO A 85 -9.01 15.15 -1.36
C PRO A 85 -8.64 16.51 -0.74
N SER A 86 -9.36 17.57 -1.13
CA SER A 86 -9.18 18.93 -0.62
C SER A 86 -9.48 19.04 0.89
N ILE A 87 -10.43 18.25 1.38
CA ILE A 87 -10.82 18.20 2.79
C ILE A 87 -9.88 17.28 3.57
N CYS A 88 -9.58 16.10 3.02
CA CYS A 88 -8.86 15.05 3.72
C CYS A 88 -7.37 15.37 3.92
N GLN A 89 -6.69 15.93 2.91
CA GLN A 89 -5.26 16.24 2.95
C GLN A 89 -4.39 15.02 3.33
N CYS A 90 -4.74 13.84 2.82
CA CYS A 90 -4.02 12.60 3.07
C CYS A 90 -2.57 12.68 2.56
N ASN A 91 -1.63 12.18 3.36
CA ASN A 91 -0.24 12.05 2.96
C ASN A 91 -0.11 11.03 1.82
N ARG A 92 0.44 11.45 0.68
CA ARG A 92 0.54 10.61 -0.53
C ARG A 92 1.46 9.40 -0.37
N LEU A 93 2.48 9.48 0.48
CA LEU A 93 3.36 8.35 0.76
C LEU A 93 2.69 7.37 1.71
N GLY A 94 2.06 7.88 2.76
CA GLY A 94 1.49 7.07 3.83
C GLY A 94 0.09 6.51 3.59
N SER A 95 -0.64 7.04 2.61
CA SER A 95 -2.04 6.64 2.32
C SER A 95 -2.16 5.84 1.03
N TYR A 96 -3.21 5.02 0.93
CA TYR A 96 -3.57 4.36 -0.33
C TYR A 96 -4.24 5.30 -1.33
N LEU A 97 -5.03 6.24 -0.82
CA LEU A 97 -5.86 7.14 -1.62
C LEU A 97 -5.76 8.57 -1.06
N ALA A 98 -6.10 9.55 -1.90
CA ALA A 98 -6.24 10.94 -1.46
C ALA A 98 -7.59 11.21 -0.76
N LYS A 99 -8.53 10.26 -0.81
CA LYS A 99 -9.83 10.31 -0.14
C LYS A 99 -9.73 9.78 1.29
N CYS A 100 -10.68 10.15 2.13
CA CYS A 100 -10.81 9.71 3.50
C CYS A 100 -12.25 9.27 3.79
N ASP A 101 -12.43 8.58 4.91
CA ASP A 101 -13.77 8.26 5.42
C ASP A 101 -14.57 9.56 5.68
N PRO A 102 -15.79 9.69 5.14
CA PRO A 102 -16.54 10.95 5.20
C PRO A 102 -17.09 11.29 6.59
N GLN A 103 -17.09 10.35 7.55
CA GLN A 103 -17.58 10.60 8.91
C GLN A 103 -16.45 10.99 9.85
N SER A 104 -15.36 10.23 9.84
CA SER A 104 -14.21 10.37 10.73
C SER A 104 -13.11 11.27 10.18
N ASN A 105 -13.11 11.54 8.86
CA ASN A 105 -12.00 12.15 8.11
C ASN A 105 -10.69 11.35 8.18
N GLN A 106 -10.74 10.07 8.56
CA GLN A 106 -9.56 9.21 8.61
C GLN A 106 -9.16 8.80 7.18
N CYS A 107 -7.92 9.11 6.81
CA CYS A 107 -7.32 8.62 5.57
C CYS A 107 -7.03 7.12 5.65
N TYR A 108 -7.09 6.45 4.51
CA TYR A 108 -6.80 5.01 4.40
C TYR A 108 -5.28 4.78 4.41
N CYS A 109 -4.72 4.55 5.60
CA CYS A 109 -3.29 4.42 5.80
C CYS A 109 -2.73 3.07 5.32
N LYS A 110 -1.48 3.09 4.85
CA LYS A 110 -0.68 1.91 4.57
C LYS A 110 -0.30 1.18 5.88
N PRO A 111 0.15 -0.08 5.83
CA PRO A 111 0.49 -0.85 7.03
C PRO A 111 1.52 -0.14 7.91
N GLY A 112 1.26 -0.06 9.22
CA GLY A 112 2.14 0.59 10.21
C GLY A 112 2.23 2.11 10.08
N VAL A 113 1.46 2.73 9.18
CA VAL A 113 1.33 4.19 9.05
C VAL A 113 0.08 4.63 9.81
N GLY A 114 0.18 5.73 10.55
CA GLY A 114 -0.89 6.24 11.38
C GLY A 114 -1.05 7.75 11.34
N GLY A 115 -1.99 8.21 12.17
CA GLY A 115 -2.47 9.59 12.18
C GLY A 115 -3.64 9.81 11.21
N LEU A 116 -4.40 10.88 11.45
CA LEU A 116 -5.60 11.21 10.67
C LEU A 116 -5.30 11.31 9.16
N ARG A 117 -4.09 11.76 8.83
CA ARG A 117 -3.60 12.00 7.47
C ARG A 117 -2.56 10.98 7.02
N CYS A 118 -2.31 9.92 7.78
CA CYS A 118 -1.27 8.92 7.50
C CYS A 118 0.12 9.54 7.34
N ASP A 119 0.47 10.48 8.21
CA ASP A 119 1.64 11.36 8.10
C ASP A 119 2.82 10.95 9.00
N ARG A 120 2.69 9.83 9.71
CA ARG A 120 3.71 9.28 10.62
C ARG A 120 3.58 7.77 10.71
N CYS A 121 4.61 7.08 11.20
CA CYS A 121 4.44 5.68 11.55
C CYS A 121 3.69 5.56 12.89
N GLU A 122 2.98 4.46 13.05
CA GLU A 122 2.38 4.08 14.32
C GLU A 122 3.47 3.80 15.38
N ALA A 123 3.07 3.70 16.64
CA ALA A 123 3.97 3.22 17.69
C ALA A 123 4.48 1.80 17.33
N ASP A 124 5.74 1.50 17.65
CA ASP A 124 6.42 0.25 17.25
C ASP A 124 6.67 0.13 15.71
N TYR A 125 6.55 1.21 14.95
CA TYR A 125 6.92 1.27 13.54
C TYR A 125 7.81 2.49 13.22
N TRP A 126 8.56 2.43 12.12
CA TRP A 126 9.45 3.50 11.65
C TRP A 126 9.58 3.49 10.12
N GLY A 127 10.18 4.54 9.57
CA GLY A 127 10.61 4.58 8.18
C GLY A 127 9.52 4.93 7.18
N LEU A 128 8.71 5.96 7.42
CA LEU A 128 7.72 6.44 6.43
C LEU A 128 8.36 6.74 5.06
N HIS A 129 9.58 7.31 5.06
CA HIS A 129 10.36 7.57 3.85
C HIS A 129 10.80 6.28 3.12
N LYS A 130 10.86 5.13 3.81
CA LYS A 130 11.19 3.84 3.19
C LYS A 130 10.10 3.35 2.25
N ILE A 131 8.90 3.93 2.31
CA ILE A 131 7.82 3.63 1.35
C ILE A 131 8.20 4.07 -0.06
N SER A 132 8.88 5.21 -0.23
CA SER A 132 9.37 5.63 -1.56
C SER A 132 10.51 4.76 -2.08
N GLU A 133 11.15 3.98 -1.20
CA GLU A 133 12.18 2.99 -1.56
C GLU A 133 11.57 1.61 -1.90
N GLY A 134 10.25 1.49 -1.94
CA GLY A 134 9.53 0.26 -2.32
C GLY A 134 8.94 -0.55 -1.16
N ASN A 135 9.00 -0.05 0.07
CA ASN A 135 8.33 -0.70 1.21
C ASN A 135 6.80 -0.52 1.13
N ALA A 136 6.05 -1.56 1.51
CA ALA A 136 4.58 -1.53 1.46
C ALA A 136 3.95 -0.56 2.49
N GLY A 137 4.68 -0.19 3.53
CA GLY A 137 4.27 0.66 4.64
C GLY A 137 5.46 0.96 5.56
N CYS A 138 5.19 1.40 6.79
CA CYS A 138 6.25 1.53 7.78
C CYS A 138 6.76 0.15 8.24
N ILE A 139 8.00 0.12 8.68
CA ILE A 139 8.73 -1.09 9.07
C ILE A 139 8.59 -1.25 10.59
N PRO A 140 8.28 -2.45 11.11
CA PRO A 140 8.19 -2.67 12.56
C PRO A 140 9.55 -2.45 13.24
N CYS A 141 9.54 -1.82 14.41
CA CYS A 141 10.73 -1.52 15.19
C CYS A 141 11.43 -2.79 15.67
N LYS A 142 10.68 -3.75 16.22
CA LYS A 142 11.23 -5.01 16.77
C LYS A 142 12.32 -4.78 17.83
N CYS A 143 12.09 -3.83 18.73
CA CYS A 143 12.97 -3.59 19.87
C CYS A 143 12.96 -4.79 20.83
N ASN A 144 14.12 -5.16 21.36
CA ASN A 144 14.22 -6.25 22.32
C ASN A 144 13.48 -5.86 23.61
N LYS A 145 12.47 -6.64 24.00
CA LYS A 145 11.61 -6.32 25.16
C LYS A 145 12.38 -6.25 26.48
N ILE A 146 13.48 -6.99 26.60
CA ILE A 146 14.31 -7.05 27.80
C ILE A 146 15.30 -5.88 27.77
N GLY A 147 16.06 -5.76 26.68
CA GLY A 147 17.17 -4.82 26.54
C GLY A 147 16.76 -3.40 26.16
N SER A 148 15.55 -3.18 25.67
CA SER A 148 15.02 -1.85 25.35
C SER A 148 14.20 -1.27 26.49
N SER A 149 14.28 0.05 26.66
CA SER A 149 13.47 0.80 27.63
C SER A 149 12.01 0.90 27.20
N ARG A 150 11.75 0.85 25.89
CA ARG A 150 10.41 0.91 25.27
C ARG A 150 10.39 0.03 24.02
N ILE A 151 9.19 -0.30 23.53
CA ILE A 151 9.01 -1.10 22.31
C ILE A 151 9.08 -0.25 21.03
N ASP A 152 8.76 1.04 21.12
CA ASP A 152 8.90 1.99 20.02
C ASP A 152 10.36 2.38 19.79
N CYS A 153 10.62 2.82 18.56
CA CYS A 153 11.94 3.22 18.09
C CYS A 153 11.87 4.58 17.39
N GLU A 154 13.04 5.17 17.15
CA GLU A 154 13.15 6.45 16.47
C GLU A 154 12.62 6.35 15.03
N GLN A 155 11.71 7.26 14.65
CA GLN A 155 10.87 7.14 13.45
C GLN A 155 11.65 7.17 12.13
N MET A 156 12.85 7.77 12.09
CA MET A 156 13.66 7.86 10.87
C MET A 156 14.66 6.72 10.72
N THR A 157 15.30 6.27 11.79
CA THR A 157 16.41 5.31 11.76
C THR A 157 16.01 3.92 12.24
N GLY A 158 14.89 3.80 12.95
CA GLY A 158 14.46 2.57 13.57
C GLY A 158 15.26 2.15 14.78
N ARG A 159 16.06 3.06 15.36
CA ARG A 159 16.92 2.77 16.51
C ARG A 159 16.12 2.74 17.80
N CYS A 160 16.27 1.65 18.55
CA CYS A 160 15.65 1.47 19.85
C CYS A 160 16.43 2.20 20.95
N VAL A 161 15.73 2.56 22.02
CA VAL A 161 16.37 3.11 23.23
C VAL A 161 16.77 1.96 24.14
N CYS A 162 18.08 1.72 24.27
CA CYS A 162 18.60 0.61 25.06
C CYS A 162 18.72 0.96 26.54
N LYS A 163 18.44 -0.04 27.39
CA LYS A 163 18.75 0.01 28.82
C LYS A 163 20.26 -0.07 29.04
N PRO A 164 20.78 0.38 30.20
CA PRO A 164 22.17 0.19 30.57
C PRO A 164 22.60 -1.29 30.44
N GLY A 165 23.76 -1.54 29.87
CA GLY A 165 24.28 -2.89 29.63
C GLY A 165 23.84 -3.53 28.30
N PHE A 166 22.91 -2.92 27.55
CA PHE A 166 22.49 -3.36 26.22
C PHE A 166 22.90 -2.37 25.13
N GLN A 167 23.18 -2.89 23.94
CA GLN A 167 23.60 -2.13 22.77
C GLN A 167 23.03 -2.73 21.47
N GLY A 168 23.36 -2.13 20.32
CA GLY A 168 22.82 -2.50 19.02
C GLY A 168 21.58 -1.70 18.61
N MET A 169 21.15 -1.85 17.35
CA MET A 169 19.98 -1.12 16.84
C MET A 169 18.68 -1.55 17.50
N LYS A 170 18.62 -2.82 17.94
CA LYS A 170 17.45 -3.45 18.54
C LYS A 170 17.64 -3.80 20.02
N CYS A 171 18.74 -3.36 20.64
CA CYS A 171 19.09 -3.62 22.04
C CYS A 171 19.15 -5.11 22.39
N ASP A 172 19.60 -5.91 21.43
CA ASP A 172 19.70 -7.36 21.45
C ASP A 172 21.14 -7.84 21.70
N ILE A 173 22.08 -6.91 21.91
CA ILE A 173 23.49 -7.22 22.15
C ILE A 173 23.87 -6.77 23.57
N CYS A 174 24.46 -7.65 24.36
CA CYS A 174 25.05 -7.27 25.65
C CYS A 174 26.33 -6.44 25.42
N SER A 175 26.44 -5.31 26.11
CA SER A 175 27.65 -4.50 26.05
C SER A 175 28.71 -5.13 26.95
N GLU A 176 29.79 -5.69 26.37
CA GLU A 176 30.90 -6.22 27.16
C GLU A 176 31.58 -5.07 27.92
N THR A 177 31.35 -4.97 29.23
CA THR A 177 32.10 -4.06 30.07
C THR A 177 33.50 -4.62 30.27
N LYS A 178 34.48 -4.12 29.51
CA LYS A 178 35.92 -4.23 29.84
C LYS A 178 36.24 -3.36 31.06
N SER A 179 35.71 -3.70 32.25
CA SER A 179 36.30 -3.28 33.52
C SER A 179 35.64 -4.02 34.69
N GLY A 180 36.25 -5.14 35.08
CA GLY A 180 36.44 -5.61 36.46
C GLY A 180 35.34 -5.57 37.53
N ASN A 181 34.07 -5.30 37.24
CA ASN A 181 33.01 -5.31 38.24
C ASN A 181 31.77 -6.03 37.70
N LEU A 182 31.65 -7.30 38.07
CA LEU A 182 30.64 -8.26 37.58
C LEU A 182 29.24 -8.04 38.18
N ASP A 183 29.00 -6.90 38.81
CA ASP A 183 27.78 -6.63 39.60
C ASP A 183 26.75 -5.75 38.87
N HIS A 184 27.10 -5.22 37.68
CA HIS A 184 26.21 -4.33 36.90
C HIS A 184 25.82 -4.86 35.52
N CYS A 185 26.16 -6.12 35.19
CA CYS A 185 25.52 -6.78 34.06
C CYS A 185 24.09 -7.14 34.50
N PRO A 186 23.02 -6.60 33.86
CA PRO A 186 21.66 -6.99 34.19
C PRO A 186 21.57 -8.51 34.11
N ILE A 187 21.03 -9.16 35.14
CA ILE A 187 20.90 -10.63 35.22
C ILE A 187 20.25 -11.17 33.93
N ASP A 188 19.37 -10.38 33.33
CA ASP A 188 18.65 -10.69 32.10
C ASP A 188 19.54 -10.78 30.83
N CYS A 189 20.78 -10.27 30.87
CA CYS A 189 21.77 -10.43 29.79
C CYS A 189 22.52 -11.77 29.86
N LYS A 190 22.54 -12.44 31.03
CA LYS A 190 23.24 -13.72 31.22
C LYS A 190 22.49 -14.94 30.67
N ILE A 191 21.23 -14.78 30.26
CA ILE A 191 20.37 -15.88 29.79
C ILE A 191 20.57 -16.18 28.28
N PHE A 192 21.28 -15.32 27.56
CA PHE A 192 21.50 -15.45 26.10
C PHE A 192 22.92 -15.92 25.69
N GLN A 193 23.72 -16.41 26.63
CA GLN A 193 25.00 -17.10 26.36
C GLN A 193 24.87 -18.60 26.55
#